data_AF-A0A419W520-F1
#
_entry.id   AF-A0A419W520-F1
#
_cell.length_a   1.000
_cell.length_b   1.000
_cell.length_c   1.000
_cell.angle_alpha   90.00
_cell.angle_beta   90.00
_cell.angle_gamma   90.00
#
_symmetry.space_group_name_H-M   'P 1'
#
loop_
_entity.id
_entity.type
_entity.pdbx_description
1 polymer ?
#
loop_
_entity_poly.entity_id
_entity_poly.type
_entity_poly.pdbx_seq_one_letter_code
_entity_poly.pdbx_strand_id
1 'polypeptide(L)'
;MDQFKHIDYLMSLEIFRKAEVLGRRLKLGEFRTSCWLQKENIKLDDIKSASRNFPDLRIFIIGEGEFEGFYIYSQKKESCFKFEAPVLNYK
;
A
#
# COMPACT_ATOMS: atom_id res chain seq x y z
N MET A 1 -12.20 8.33 -1.61
CA MET A 1 -11.66 7.09 -0.98
C MET A 1 -11.73 5.91 -1.97
N ASP A 2 -12.01 6.17 -3.25
CA ASP A 2 -12.50 5.14 -4.17
C ASP A 2 -11.41 4.17 -4.68
N GLN A 3 -10.14 4.49 -4.43
CA GLN A 3 -8.98 3.70 -4.88
C GLN A 3 -8.41 2.79 -3.78
N PHE A 4 -8.88 2.90 -2.54
CA PHE A 4 -8.43 2.02 -1.45
C PHE A 4 -9.50 0.97 -1.17
N LYS A 5 -9.22 -0.28 -1.53
CA LYS A 5 -10.10 -1.41 -1.21
C LYS A 5 -9.73 -2.01 0.13
N HIS A 6 -10.74 -2.24 0.95
CA HIS A 6 -10.58 -2.96 2.21
C HIS A 6 -10.18 -4.41 1.94
N ILE A 7 -9.17 -4.90 2.65
CA ILE A 7 -8.69 -6.27 2.60
C ILE A 7 -8.57 -6.83 4.01
N ASP A 8 -8.54 -8.16 4.12
CA ASP A 8 -8.45 -8.83 5.42
C ASP A 8 -7.15 -8.44 6.15
N TYR A 9 -7.29 -7.92 7.37
CA TYR A 9 -6.17 -7.39 8.15
C TYR A 9 -5.18 -8.48 8.55
N LEU A 10 -5.66 -9.63 9.04
CA LEU A 10 -4.80 -10.72 9.52
C LEU A 10 -4.01 -11.35 8.37
N MET A 11 -4.67 -11.58 7.23
CA MET A 11 -4.02 -12.05 6.01
C MET A 11 -2.97 -11.05 5.52
N SER A 12 -3.27 -9.75 5.60
CA SER A 12 -2.32 -8.70 5.22
C SER A 12 -1.06 -8.71 6.07
N LEU A 13 -1.18 -8.96 7.38
CA LEU A 13 0.00 -9.10 8.26
C LEU A 13 0.89 -10.27 7.84
N GLU A 14 0.31 -11.41 7.48
CA GLU A 14 1.06 -12.57 6.98
C GLU A 14 1.75 -12.27 5.64
N ILE A 15 1.07 -11.54 4.74
CA ILE A 15 1.64 -11.07 3.48
C ILE A 15 2.84 -10.14 3.74
N PHE A 16 2.69 -9.18 4.66
CA PHE A 16 3.75 -8.24 5.01
C PHE A 16 4.97 -8.97 5.59
N ARG A 17 4.75 -9.91 6.52
CA ARG A 17 5.81 -10.72 7.10
C ARG A 17 6.58 -11.49 6.02
N LYS A 18 5.86 -12.12 5.08
CA LYS A 18 6.48 -12.82 3.94
C LYS A 18 7.29 -11.87 3.05
N ALA A 19 6.75 -10.69 2.74
CA ALA A 19 7.44 -9.70 1.93
C ALA A 19 8.73 -9.17 2.59
N GLU A 20 8.75 -9.03 3.92
CA GLU A 20 9.97 -8.67 4.66
C GLU A 20 11.03 -9.75 4.58
N VAL A 21 10.65 -11.01 4.83
CA VAL A 21 11.57 -12.15 4.78
C VAL A 21 12.18 -12.32 3.39
N LEU A 22 11.41 -12.04 2.34
CA LEU A 22 11.85 -12.13 0.95
C LEU A 22 12.58 -10.87 0.45
N GLY A 23 12.71 -9.82 1.27
CA GLY A 23 13.37 -8.56 0.88
C GLY A 23 12.59 -7.74 -0.15
N ARG A 24 11.29 -7.99 -0.32
CA ARG A 24 10.41 -7.32 -1.31
C ARG A 24 9.74 -6.06 -0.77
N ARG A 25 9.89 -5.81 0.54
CA ARG A 25 9.39 -4.60 1.19
C ARG A 25 10.18 -3.39 0.70
N LEU A 26 9.48 -2.42 0.14
CA LEU A 26 10.02 -1.12 -0.21
C LEU A 26 9.91 -0.16 0.99
N LYS A 27 10.95 0.65 1.22
CA LYS A 27 10.99 1.65 2.29
C LYS A 27 10.78 3.05 1.73
N LEU A 28 9.90 3.82 2.38
CA LEU A 28 9.73 5.24 2.06
C LEU A 28 11.06 5.99 2.26
N GLY A 29 11.38 6.91 1.34
CA GLY A 29 12.65 7.63 1.33
C GLY A 29 13.74 6.99 0.47
N GLU A 30 13.56 5.75 0.01
CA GLU A 30 14.48 5.13 -0.96
C GLU A 30 14.14 5.55 -2.39
N PHE A 31 15.18 5.70 -3.23
CA PHE A 31 15.04 6.07 -4.64
C PHE A 31 14.16 5.07 -5.41
N ARG A 32 14.38 3.77 -5.20
CA ARG A 32 13.61 2.69 -5.85
C ARG A 32 12.11 2.78 -5.51
N THR A 33 11.79 3.05 -4.25
CA THR A 33 10.41 3.26 -3.80
C THR A 33 9.78 4.47 -4.47
N SER A 34 10.54 5.57 -4.60
CA SER A 34 10.05 6.79 -5.25
C SER A 34 9.73 6.55 -6.73
N CYS A 35 10.58 5.81 -7.44
CA CYS A 35 10.33 5.41 -8.83
C CYS A 35 9.11 4.50 -8.96
N TRP A 36 8.96 3.53 -8.05
CA TRP A 36 7.81 2.61 -8.06
C TRP A 36 6.49 3.38 -7.81
N LEU A 37 6.46 4.28 -6.82
CA LEU A 37 5.29 5.11 -6.52
C LEU A 37 4.88 6.00 -7.70
N GLN A 38 5.85 6.55 -8.44
CA GLN A 38 5.60 7.35 -9.64
C GLN A 38 5.00 6.50 -10.76
N LYS A 39 5.51 5.27 -10.96
CA LYS A 39 5.00 4.33 -11.96
C LYS A 39 3.55 3.94 -11.69
N GLU A 40 3.21 3.70 -10.42
CA GLU A 40 1.86 3.29 -9.99
C GLU A 40 0.87 4.47 -9.93
N ASN A 41 1.32 5.69 -10.25
CA ASN A 41 0.49 6.90 -10.27
C ASN A 41 -0.25 7.17 -8.94
N ILE A 42 0.36 6.80 -7.82
CA ILE A 42 -0.20 7.01 -6.49
C ILE A 42 -0.07 8.49 -6.14
N LYS A 43 -1.19 9.21 -6.10
CA LYS A 43 -1.18 10.63 -5.72
C LYS A 43 -1.10 10.77 -4.21
N LEU A 44 -0.23 11.68 -3.75
CA LEU A 44 -0.08 12.02 -2.34
C LEU A 44 -1.39 12.49 -1.69
N ASP A 45 -2.32 13.05 -2.45
CA ASP A 45 -3.63 13.50 -1.96
C ASP A 45 -4.55 12.33 -1.55
N ASP A 46 -4.43 11.17 -2.20
CA ASP A 46 -5.19 9.98 -1.82
C ASP A 46 -4.68 9.42 -0.49
N ILE A 47 -3.36 9.44 -0.30
CA ILE A 47 -2.71 9.07 0.97
C ILE A 47 -3.12 10.03 2.09
N LYS A 48 -3.10 11.35 1.84
CA LYS A 48 -3.52 12.37 2.82
C LYS A 48 -5.00 12.22 3.20
N SER A 49 -5.85 11.84 2.27
CA SER A 49 -7.26 11.60 2.53
C SER A 49 -7.47 10.37 3.41
N ALA A 50 -6.69 9.30 3.20
CA ALA A 50 -6.69 8.13 4.08
C ALA A 50 -6.17 8.46 5.49
N SER A 51 -5.08 9.22 5.60
CA SER A 51 -4.47 9.56 6.90
C SER A 51 -5.35 10.44 7.78
N ARG A 52 -6.27 11.23 7.20
CA ARG A 52 -7.25 12.03 7.98
C ARG A 52 -8.23 11.16 8.77
N ASN A 53 -8.53 9.96 8.30
CA ASN A 53 -9.50 9.06 8.93
C ASN A 53 -8.85 8.10 9.93
N PHE A 54 -7.54 7.89 9.83
CA PHE A 54 -6.78 6.98 10.67
C PHE A 54 -5.51 7.66 11.19
N PRO A 55 -5.52 8.18 12.43
CA PRO A 55 -4.35 8.87 12.98
C PRO A 55 -3.16 7.94 13.25
N ASP A 56 -3.35 6.62 13.27
CA ASP A 56 -2.30 5.59 13.43
C ASP A 56 -1.95 4.86 12.13
N LEU A 57 -2.27 5.45 10.98
CA LEU A 57 -2.08 4.83 9.67
C LEU A 57 -0.61 4.55 9.38
N ARG A 58 -0.31 3.30 9.02
CA ARG A 58 1.00 2.83 8.59
C ARG A 58 0.96 2.46 7.11
N ILE A 59 2.07 2.70 6.44
CA ILE A 59 2.24 2.38 5.01
C ILE A 59 3.14 1.15 4.90
N PHE A 60 2.74 0.21 4.05
CA PHE A 60 3.54 -0.95 3.67
C PHE A 60 3.53 -1.07 2.15
N ILE A 61 4.70 -1.17 1.53
CA ILE A 61 4.82 -1.21 0.07
C ILE A 61 5.55 -2.50 -0.30
N ILE A 62 4.95 -3.27 -1.21
CA ILE A 62 5.55 -4.47 -1.77
C ILE A 62 5.83 -4.16 -3.23
N GLY A 63 7.11 -4.17 -3.60
CA GLY A 63 7.55 -3.69 -4.92
C GLY A 63 7.48 -4.71 -6.04
N GLU A 64 7.28 -6.00 -5.73
CA GLU A 64 7.26 -7.07 -6.72
C GLU A 64 6.58 -8.35 -6.18
N GLY A 65 6.04 -9.15 -7.10
CA GLY A 65 5.45 -10.46 -6.83
C GLY A 65 3.92 -10.47 -6.74
N GLU A 66 3.34 -11.60 -6.34
CA GLU A 66 1.88 -11.80 -6.27
C GLU A 66 1.15 -10.76 -5.40
N PHE A 67 1.82 -10.30 -4.34
CA PHE A 67 1.30 -9.31 -3.41
C PHE A 67 1.86 -7.90 -3.67
N GLU A 68 2.35 -7.61 -4.87
CA GLU A 68 2.78 -6.27 -5.23
C GLU A 68 1.63 -5.26 -5.01
N GLY A 69 2.00 -4.11 -4.45
CA GLY A 69 1.06 -3.03 -4.21
C GLY A 69 1.41 -2.11 -3.05
N PHE A 70 0.59 -1.07 -2.94
CA PHE A 70 0.67 -0.08 -1.87
C PHE A 70 -0.43 -0.36 -0.85
N TYR A 71 -0.04 -0.55 0.40
CA TYR A 71 -0.93 -0.93 1.49
C TYR A 71 -0.91 0.14 2.57
N ILE A 72 -2.08 0.38 3.14
CA ILE A 72 -2.26 1.21 4.33
C ILE A 72 -2.98 0.38 5.38
N TYR A 73 -2.51 0.42 6.62
CA TYR A 73 -3.14 -0.34 7.69
C TYR A 73 -3.14 0.45 9.00
N SER A 74 -4.16 0.23 9.82
CA SER A 74 -4.28 0.75 11.17
C SER A 74 -4.25 -0.43 12.12
N GLN A 75 -3.30 -0.41 13.06
CA GLN A 75 -3.22 -1.46 14.08
C GLN A 75 -4.31 -1.26 15.14
N LYS A 76 -4.68 -0.02 15.47
CA LYS A 76 -5.71 0.27 16.46
C LYS A 76 -7.12 -0.09 15.98
N LYS A 77 -7.36 -0.02 14.67
CA LYS A 77 -8.65 -0.35 14.05
C LYS A 77 -8.67 -1.74 13.41
N GLU A 78 -7.56 -2.47 13.47
CA GLU A 78 -7.41 -3.78 12.83
C GLU A 78 -7.93 -3.79 11.38
N SER A 79 -7.58 -2.75 10.64
CA SER A 79 -8.08 -2.51 9.29
C SER A 79 -6.92 -2.39 8.32
N CYS A 80 -7.07 -2.96 7.13
CA CYS A 80 -6.08 -2.87 6.07
C CYS A 80 -6.75 -2.52 4.75
N PHE A 81 -6.10 -1.67 3.96
CA PHE A 81 -6.56 -1.29 2.64
C PHE A 81 -5.40 -1.40 1.65
N LYS A 82 -5.72 -1.91 0.46
CA LYS A 82 -4.82 -1.92 -0.69
C LYS A 82 -5.22 -0.82 -1.65
N PHE A 83 -4.25 -0.06 -2.12
CA PHE A 83 -4.45 0.84 -3.23
C PHE A 83 -4.59 0.03 -4.52
N GLU A 84 -5.68 0.26 -5.23
CA GLU A 84 -5.88 -0.21 -6.59
C GLU A 84 -5.86 1.01 -7.51
N ALA A 85 -4.80 1.10 -8.32
CA ALA A 85 -4.75 2.10 -9.37
C ALA A 85 -5.95 1.88 -10.31
N PRO A 86 -6.61 2.95 -10.80
CA PRO A 86 -7.61 2.81 -11.83
C PRO A 86 -6.95 2.11 -13.03
N VAL A 87 -7.54 0.99 -13.46
CA VAL A 87 -7.07 0.27 -14.65
C VAL A 87 -7.13 1.26 -15.80
N LEU A 88 -5.95 1.75 -16.22
CA LEU A 88 -5.81 2.44 -17.49
C LEU A 88 -6.08 1.37 -18.55
N ASN A 89 -7.34 1.27 -18.97
CA ASN A 89 -7.70 0.58 -20.20
C ASN A 89 -6.98 1.32 -21.33
N TYR A 90 -5.78 0.86 -21.67
CA TYR A 90 -5.19 1.14 -22.96
C TYR A 90 -6.08 0.43 -23.98
N LYS A 91 -7.00 1.19 -24.57
CA LYS A 91 -7.67 0.82 -25.83
C LYS A 91 -6.69 0.93 -26.98
#